data_AF-A0A1E7FQJ6-F1
#
_entry.id   AF-A0A1E7FQJ6-F1
#
_cell.length_a   1.000
_cell.length_b   1.000
_cell.length_c   1.000
_cell.angle_alpha   90.00
_cell.angle_beta   90.00
_cell.angle_gamma   90.00
#
_symmetry.space_group_name_H-M   'P 1'
#
loop_
_entity.id
_entity.type
_entity.pdbx_description
1 polymer ?
#
loop_
_entity_poly.entity_id
_entity_poly.type
_entity_poly.pdbx_seq_one_letter_code
_entity_poly.pdbx_strand_id
1 'polypeptide(L)'
;MSQEIDETIDLTDITRNDSPPTLISITKARREISRQLQTRVCADPQTQDHGHSYIVWSNSDWLKKRQVTSQIMPPTNPGIYGGNTHQLLEIHKTATLAWRRYKLAQAATKKMIMHAFKDYHFLELQDDNGDIVGYTAIELFDHLMDQYVQPEDVADQVTALHKILEQDFDPNEEPQVYYKAVQDARNTLHSLNQTVDDETLIRHGLNQFKEHIDLKLDIKEWKKLNRAEKTWKKFKTHFTKAISDNKKDTGTLKAIGIANAVRERENQHKENQIVLAQASVEANEKIVALEQSYAALMAKQPLPTPLKETVYDDRSNQIKVLTDRLNQLENAKGRGGKGGGGGSKRGAYRALGSGSFPRNDESGCRTCRRWDNDEYCWTCGFDIKHNSMTCKYIKDHANHKKEATATNTMGGSTRNLNLRA
;
A
#
# COMPACT_ATOMS: atom_id res chain seq x y z
N MET A 1 -23.10 -2.06 45.12
CA MET A 1 -21.82 -2.70 44.73
C MET A 1 -22.08 -3.66 43.57
N SER A 2 -22.86 -3.21 42.57
CA SER A 2 -23.60 -4.08 41.65
C SER A 2 -23.57 -3.55 40.21
N GLN A 3 -22.43 -2.97 39.81
CA GLN A 3 -22.19 -2.46 38.46
C GLN A 3 -20.70 -2.59 38.05
N GLU A 4 -19.94 -3.54 38.60
CA GLU A 4 -18.77 -4.04 37.84
C GLU A 4 -19.32 -5.08 36.88
N ILE A 5 -20.01 -4.56 35.86
CA ILE A 5 -20.53 -5.31 34.72
C ILE A 5 -19.32 -6.01 34.11
N ASP A 6 -19.50 -7.29 33.83
CA ASP A 6 -18.70 -8.12 32.94
C ASP A 6 -18.31 -7.28 31.71
N GLU A 7 -17.16 -6.58 31.78
CA GLU A 7 -16.67 -5.77 30.67
C GLU A 7 -16.40 -6.74 29.54
N THR A 8 -17.35 -6.81 28.61
CA THR A 8 -17.29 -7.65 27.43
C THR A 8 -15.92 -7.45 26.81
N ILE A 9 -15.13 -8.53 26.76
CA ILE A 9 -13.76 -8.47 26.26
C ILE A 9 -13.80 -7.97 24.82
N ASP A 10 -13.28 -6.76 24.61
CA ASP A 10 -13.21 -6.15 23.29
C ASP A 10 -12.11 -6.84 22.47
N LEU A 11 -12.53 -7.63 21.49
CA LEU A 11 -11.61 -8.35 20.60
C LEU A 11 -11.31 -7.57 19.32
N THR A 12 -11.91 -6.40 19.11
CA THR A 12 -11.83 -5.67 17.83
C THR A 12 -10.41 -5.16 17.52
N ASP A 13 -9.65 -4.78 18.55
CA ASP A 13 -8.27 -4.30 18.43
C ASP A 13 -7.22 -5.43 18.46
N ILE A 14 -7.65 -6.70 18.51
CA ILE A 14 -6.76 -7.86 18.45
C ILE A 14 -6.76 -8.43 17.04
N THR A 15 -5.62 -8.31 16.37
CA THR A 15 -5.43 -8.86 15.02
C THR A 15 -5.51 -10.38 15.09
N ARG A 16 -6.42 -10.97 14.31
CA ARG A 16 -6.46 -12.42 14.09
C ARG A 16 -5.37 -12.83 13.10
N ASN A 17 -4.55 -13.80 13.48
CA ASN A 17 -3.58 -14.41 12.59
C ASN A 17 -4.19 -15.63 11.91
N ASP A 18 -4.45 -15.50 10.60
CA ASP A 18 -4.98 -16.58 9.77
C ASP A 18 -3.87 -17.47 9.17
N SER A 19 -2.60 -17.09 9.33
CA SER A 19 -1.42 -17.85 8.88
C SER A 19 -0.79 -18.61 10.05
N PRO A 20 0.19 -19.51 9.79
CA PRO A 20 1.00 -20.10 10.85
C PRO A 20 1.58 -19.02 11.80
N PRO A 21 1.65 -19.26 13.12
CA PRO A 21 2.23 -18.33 14.06
C PRO A 21 3.70 -18.07 13.71
N THR A 22 4.00 -16.81 13.45
CA THR A 22 5.38 -16.32 13.28
C THR A 22 5.78 -15.49 14.49
N LEU A 23 7.08 -15.36 14.73
CA LEU A 23 7.65 -14.50 15.76
C LEU A 23 7.08 -13.07 15.74
N ILE A 24 6.94 -12.48 14.54
CA ILE A 24 6.33 -11.16 14.35
C ILE A 24 4.86 -11.18 14.77
N SER A 25 4.07 -12.18 14.34
CA SER A 25 2.65 -12.28 14.69
C SER A 25 2.42 -12.48 16.19
N ILE A 26 3.26 -13.30 16.84
CA ILE A 26 3.23 -13.57 18.28
C ILE A 26 3.59 -12.30 19.05
N THR A 27 4.67 -11.62 18.66
CA THR A 27 5.09 -10.36 19.28
C THR A 27 4.04 -9.27 19.10
N LYS A 28 3.41 -9.20 17.92
CA LYS A 28 2.33 -8.25 17.62
C LYS A 28 1.11 -8.52 18.51
N ALA A 29 0.62 -9.76 18.56
CA ALA A 29 -0.52 -10.14 19.40
C ALA A 29 -0.25 -9.82 20.88
N ARG A 30 0.94 -10.17 21.39
CA ARG A 30 1.38 -9.86 22.76
C ARG A 30 1.30 -8.36 23.06
N ARG A 31 1.68 -7.48 22.12
CA ARG A 31 1.59 -6.02 22.27
C ARG A 31 0.17 -5.49 22.24
N GLU A 32 -0.65 -5.98 21.32
CA GLU A 32 -2.06 -5.57 21.21
C GLU A 32 -2.82 -5.94 22.49
N ILE A 33 -2.61 -7.16 22.98
CA ILE A 33 -3.16 -7.64 24.24
C ILE A 33 -2.63 -6.82 25.42
N SER A 34 -1.32 -6.54 25.47
CA SER A 34 -0.72 -5.67 26.49
C SER A 34 -1.33 -4.27 26.52
N ARG A 35 -1.67 -3.70 25.36
CA ARG A 35 -2.25 -2.35 25.24
C ARG A 35 -3.68 -2.32 25.78
N GLN A 36 -4.47 -3.34 25.52
CA GLN A 36 -5.81 -3.44 26.12
C GLN A 36 -5.76 -3.71 27.62
N LEU A 37 -4.83 -4.55 28.10
CA LEU A 37 -4.68 -4.79 29.54
C LEU A 37 -4.22 -3.56 30.32
N GLN A 38 -3.60 -2.58 29.64
CA GLN A 38 -3.20 -1.31 30.24
C GLN A 38 -4.41 -0.48 30.71
N THR A 39 -5.54 -0.54 30.00
CA THR A 39 -6.74 0.22 30.37
C THR A 39 -7.53 -0.42 31.50
N ARG A 40 -7.24 -1.68 31.85
CA ARG A 40 -7.89 -2.39 32.95
C ARG A 40 -7.29 -2.01 34.30
N VAL A 41 -8.17 -1.65 35.23
CA VAL A 41 -7.81 -1.22 36.58
C VAL A 41 -7.08 -2.33 37.34
N CYS A 42 -5.82 -2.08 37.69
CA CYS A 42 -5.05 -2.93 38.60
C CYS A 42 -5.02 -2.32 40.02
N ALA A 43 -5.12 -3.17 41.03
CA ALA A 43 -5.06 -2.73 42.43
C ALA A 43 -3.62 -2.55 42.93
N ASP A 44 -2.61 -3.05 42.20
CA ASP A 44 -1.21 -2.97 42.61
C ASP A 44 -0.63 -1.60 42.18
N PRO A 45 -0.23 -0.73 43.12
CA PRO A 45 0.33 0.59 42.78
C PRO A 45 1.64 0.49 42.01
N GLN A 46 2.36 -0.64 42.08
CA GLN A 46 3.60 -0.85 41.35
C GLN A 46 3.38 -0.98 39.83
N THR A 47 2.14 -1.27 39.39
CA THR A 47 1.83 -1.30 37.95
C THR A 47 1.81 0.10 37.33
N GLN A 48 1.76 1.17 38.13
CA GLN A 48 1.64 2.54 37.64
C GLN A 48 0.51 2.65 36.59
N ASP A 49 0.75 3.37 35.50
CA ASP A 49 -0.20 3.53 34.38
C ASP A 49 -0.25 2.32 33.42
N HIS A 50 0.35 1.17 33.78
CA HIS A 50 0.42 -0.02 32.92
C HIS A 50 -0.64 -1.07 33.22
N GLY A 51 -1.48 -0.86 34.23
CA GLY A 51 -2.61 -1.73 34.57
C GLY A 51 -2.23 -3.22 34.69
N HIS A 52 -3.05 -4.09 34.10
CA HIS A 52 -2.82 -5.53 34.11
C HIS A 52 -1.84 -6.03 33.03
N SER A 53 -1.15 -5.13 32.32
CA SER A 53 -0.33 -5.54 31.17
C SER A 53 0.87 -6.41 31.53
N TYR A 54 1.30 -6.46 32.79
CA TYR A 54 2.37 -7.36 33.25
C TYR A 54 2.07 -8.84 33.03
N ILE A 55 0.79 -9.23 32.89
CA ILE A 55 0.36 -10.62 32.71
C ILE A 55 0.97 -11.28 31.47
N VAL A 56 1.32 -10.50 30.44
CA VAL A 56 1.85 -11.01 29.16
C VAL A 56 3.35 -10.77 28.95
N TRP A 57 4.06 -10.25 29.96
CA TRP A 57 5.49 -9.95 29.86
C TRP A 57 6.29 -10.73 30.89
N SER A 58 7.48 -11.18 30.48
CA SER A 58 8.49 -11.67 31.41
C SER A 58 8.90 -10.57 32.40
N ASN A 59 9.42 -10.94 33.57
CA ASN A 59 9.90 -9.96 34.55
C ASN A 59 10.98 -9.04 33.97
N SER A 60 11.89 -9.58 33.15
CA SER A 60 12.94 -8.79 32.50
C SER A 60 12.39 -7.77 31.49
N ASP A 61 11.36 -8.14 30.73
CA ASP A 61 10.77 -7.21 29.74
C ASP A 61 9.82 -6.21 30.40
N TRP A 62 9.14 -6.62 31.48
CA TRP A 62 8.32 -5.74 32.30
C TRP A 62 9.12 -4.59 32.88
N LEU A 63 10.30 -4.86 33.45
CA LEU A 63 11.18 -3.85 34.04
C LEU A 63 11.75 -2.85 33.01
N LYS A 64 11.70 -3.16 31.70
CA LYS A 64 12.09 -2.22 30.64
C LYS A 64 10.99 -1.17 30.36
N LYS A 65 9.78 -1.35 30.88
CA LYS A 65 8.68 -0.39 30.67
C LYS A 65 8.93 0.90 31.44
N ARG A 66 8.43 1.99 30.86
CA ARG A 66 8.57 3.34 31.42
C ARG A 66 8.01 3.40 32.86
N GLN A 67 8.80 3.96 33.79
CA GLN A 67 8.42 4.15 35.21
C GLN A 67 8.20 2.86 36.01
N VAL A 68 8.48 1.69 35.44
CA VAL A 68 8.45 0.43 36.18
C VAL A 68 9.82 0.22 36.84
N THR A 69 9.83 0.02 38.16
CA THR A 69 11.05 -0.19 38.94
C THR A 69 11.06 -1.49 39.74
N SER A 70 9.93 -2.18 39.81
CA SER A 70 9.76 -3.41 40.56
C SER A 70 8.99 -4.47 39.77
N GLN A 71 9.23 -5.72 40.14
CA GLN A 71 8.46 -6.85 39.63
C GLN A 71 7.09 -6.88 40.30
N ILE A 72 6.07 -7.29 39.55
CA ILE A 72 4.71 -7.45 40.07
C ILE A 72 4.53 -8.88 40.55
N MET A 73 4.12 -9.03 41.80
CA MET A 73 3.72 -10.33 42.33
C MET A 73 2.21 -10.48 42.15
N PRO A 74 1.72 -11.46 41.37
CA PRO A 74 0.30 -11.67 41.20
C PRO A 74 -0.41 -11.88 42.54
N PRO A 75 -1.60 -11.28 42.74
CA PRO A 75 -2.34 -11.45 43.98
C PRO A 75 -2.77 -12.91 44.15
N THR A 76 -2.60 -13.45 45.36
CA THR A 76 -3.04 -14.81 45.73
C THR A 76 -4.46 -14.80 46.29
N ASN A 77 -5.15 -15.93 46.25
CA ASN A 77 -6.47 -16.05 46.87
C ASN A 77 -6.33 -15.82 48.40
N PRO A 78 -6.99 -14.80 48.97
CA PRO A 78 -6.87 -14.49 50.39
C PRO A 78 -7.59 -15.50 51.31
N GLY A 79 -8.35 -16.45 50.75
CA GLY A 79 -9.05 -17.48 51.51
C GLY A 79 -10.23 -16.93 52.32
N ILE A 80 -10.71 -17.73 53.27
CA ILE A 80 -11.81 -17.36 54.16
C ILE A 80 -11.33 -16.30 55.16
N TYR A 81 -12.14 -15.26 55.38
CA TYR A 81 -11.84 -14.24 56.37
C TYR A 81 -11.80 -14.83 57.79
N GLY A 82 -10.66 -14.72 58.47
CA GLY A 82 -10.45 -15.19 59.85
C GLY A 82 -10.13 -14.08 60.85
N GLY A 83 -10.24 -12.81 60.46
CA GLY A 83 -9.88 -11.67 61.31
C GLY A 83 -10.99 -11.30 62.31
N ASN A 84 -10.65 -10.49 63.30
CA ASN A 84 -11.56 -10.02 64.36
C ASN A 84 -11.67 -8.49 64.45
N THR A 85 -11.02 -7.74 63.55
CA THR A 85 -11.06 -6.27 63.54
C THR A 85 -11.61 -5.73 62.23
N HIS A 86 -12.21 -4.53 62.27
CA HIS A 86 -12.67 -3.85 61.05
C HIS A 86 -11.52 -3.58 60.07
N GLN A 87 -10.31 -3.27 60.56
CA GLN A 87 -9.14 -3.07 59.72
C GLN A 87 -8.76 -4.34 58.95
N LEU A 88 -8.75 -5.50 59.61
CA LEU A 88 -8.47 -6.79 58.95
C LEU A 88 -9.54 -7.15 57.92
N LEU A 89 -10.81 -6.80 58.19
CA LEU A 89 -11.90 -7.00 57.24
C LEU A 89 -11.70 -6.17 55.96
N GLU A 90 -11.33 -4.89 56.09
CA GLU A 90 -11.09 -4.03 54.92
C GLU A 90 -9.87 -4.51 54.11
N ILE A 91 -8.79 -4.95 54.78
CA ILE A 91 -7.62 -5.56 54.11
C ILE A 91 -8.02 -6.84 53.36
N HIS A 92 -8.88 -7.69 53.95
CA HIS A 92 -9.36 -8.90 53.29
C HIS A 92 -10.24 -8.59 52.08
N LYS A 93 -11.12 -7.59 52.17
CA LYS A 93 -11.94 -7.12 51.04
C LYS A 93 -11.08 -6.59 49.89
N THR A 94 -10.07 -5.77 50.17
CA THR A 94 -9.17 -5.24 49.13
C THR A 94 -8.36 -6.34 48.48
N ALA A 95 -7.82 -7.28 49.26
CA ALA A 95 -7.11 -8.45 48.73
C ALA A 95 -8.02 -9.35 47.86
N THR A 96 -9.27 -9.56 48.28
CA THR A 96 -10.27 -10.34 47.54
C THR A 96 -10.61 -9.68 46.21
N LEU A 97 -10.79 -8.35 46.22
CA LEU A 97 -11.05 -7.57 45.01
C LEU A 97 -9.86 -7.58 44.05
N ALA A 98 -8.64 -7.42 44.55
CA ALA A 98 -7.41 -7.50 43.76
C ALA A 98 -7.25 -8.87 43.09
N TRP A 99 -7.45 -9.95 43.85
CA TRP A 99 -7.41 -11.32 43.33
C TRP A 99 -8.49 -11.58 42.26
N ARG A 100 -9.74 -11.14 42.50
CA ARG A 100 -10.82 -11.26 41.50
C ARG A 100 -10.49 -10.53 40.20
N ARG A 101 -10.01 -9.29 40.28
CA ARG A 101 -9.61 -8.49 39.10
C ARG A 101 -8.49 -9.17 38.32
N TYR A 102 -7.49 -9.71 39.03
CA TYR A 102 -6.43 -10.49 38.41
C TYR A 102 -6.95 -11.74 37.68
N LYS A 103 -7.86 -12.51 38.30
CA LYS A 103 -8.45 -13.70 37.65
C LYS A 103 -9.28 -13.34 36.43
N LEU A 104 -10.05 -12.25 36.47
CA LEU A 104 -10.77 -11.73 35.30
C LEU A 104 -9.81 -11.30 34.20
N ALA A 105 -8.73 -10.58 34.53
CA ALA A 105 -7.72 -10.17 33.57
C ALA A 105 -7.01 -11.38 32.94
N GLN A 106 -6.70 -12.44 33.71
CA GLN A 106 -6.16 -13.70 33.18
C GLN A 106 -7.12 -14.37 32.20
N ALA A 107 -8.39 -14.53 32.58
CA ALA A 107 -9.40 -15.14 31.72
C ALA A 107 -9.59 -14.35 30.41
N ALA A 108 -9.62 -13.02 30.51
CA ALA A 108 -9.70 -12.14 29.37
C ALA A 108 -8.48 -12.28 28.45
N THR A 109 -7.28 -12.27 29.02
CA THR A 109 -6.02 -12.44 28.28
C THR A 109 -6.00 -13.75 27.51
N LYS A 110 -6.39 -14.85 28.15
CA LYS A 110 -6.49 -16.16 27.50
C LYS A 110 -7.46 -16.14 26.31
N LYS A 111 -8.65 -15.56 26.48
CA LYS A 111 -9.63 -15.40 25.38
C LYS A 111 -9.06 -14.59 24.22
N MET A 112 -8.30 -13.54 24.50
CA MET A 112 -7.68 -12.70 23.48
C MET A 112 -6.56 -13.44 22.73
N ILE A 113 -5.76 -14.27 23.41
CA ILE A 113 -4.74 -15.13 22.79
C ILE A 113 -5.41 -16.16 21.88
N MET A 114 -6.45 -16.84 22.37
CA MET A 114 -7.23 -17.81 21.59
C MET A 114 -8.00 -17.17 20.42
N HIS A 115 -8.30 -15.87 20.50
CA HIS A 115 -8.83 -15.13 19.36
C HIS A 115 -7.74 -14.77 18.34
N ALA A 116 -6.54 -14.41 18.81
CA ALA A 116 -5.43 -14.01 17.97
C ALA A 116 -4.87 -15.17 17.11
N PHE A 117 -4.95 -16.42 17.59
CA PHE A 117 -4.45 -17.60 16.88
C PHE A 117 -5.52 -18.67 16.77
N LYS A 118 -5.45 -19.50 15.73
CA LYS A 118 -6.45 -20.57 15.53
C LYS A 118 -6.40 -21.62 16.63
N ASP A 119 -7.56 -22.18 16.97
CA ASP A 119 -7.76 -23.16 18.05
C ASP A 119 -6.81 -24.37 17.95
N TYR A 120 -6.52 -24.84 16.72
CA TYR A 120 -5.67 -26.00 16.54
C TYR A 120 -4.22 -25.77 16.99
N HIS A 121 -3.78 -24.52 17.14
CA HIS A 121 -2.42 -24.22 17.63
C HIS A 121 -2.23 -24.58 19.11
N PHE A 122 -3.32 -24.83 19.84
CA PHE A 122 -3.33 -25.10 21.27
C PHE A 122 -3.81 -26.51 21.63
N LEU A 123 -3.96 -27.42 20.66
CA LEU A 123 -4.51 -28.76 20.90
C LEU A 123 -3.75 -29.54 21.97
N GLU A 124 -2.42 -29.43 21.98
CA GLU A 124 -1.55 -30.12 22.95
C GLU A 124 -1.73 -29.61 24.39
N LEU A 125 -2.29 -28.41 24.56
CA LEU A 125 -2.54 -27.79 25.87
C LEU A 125 -3.98 -28.01 26.36
N GLN A 126 -4.84 -28.62 25.53
CA GLN A 126 -6.21 -28.93 25.90
C GLN A 126 -6.25 -30.23 26.72
N ASP A 127 -7.13 -30.25 27.73
CA ASP A 127 -7.48 -31.49 28.41
C ASP A 127 -8.43 -32.37 27.56
N ASP A 128 -8.84 -33.52 28.09
CA ASP A 128 -9.75 -34.46 27.40
C ASP A 128 -11.10 -33.83 27.00
N ASN A 129 -11.48 -32.70 27.61
CA ASN A 129 -12.71 -31.98 27.32
C ASN A 129 -12.51 -30.81 26.35
N GLY A 130 -11.28 -30.54 25.90
CA GLY A 130 -10.94 -29.40 25.05
C GLY A 130 -10.61 -28.13 25.82
N ASP A 131 -10.52 -28.17 27.15
CA ASP A 131 -10.28 -27.01 28.00
C ASP A 131 -8.78 -26.80 28.27
N ILE A 132 -8.32 -25.56 28.09
CA ILE A 132 -6.93 -25.19 28.42
C ILE A 132 -6.87 -24.70 29.88
N VAL A 133 -6.67 -25.57 30.85
CA VAL A 133 -6.69 -25.22 32.28
C VAL A 133 -5.28 -25.13 32.86
N GLY A 134 -5.03 -24.16 33.74
CA GLY A 134 -3.78 -24.05 34.49
C GLY A 134 -2.65 -23.28 33.82
N TYR A 135 -2.74 -22.99 32.52
CA TYR A 135 -1.72 -22.23 31.80
C TYR A 135 -1.87 -20.71 31.96
N THR A 136 -0.74 -20.05 32.19
CA THR A 136 -0.58 -18.60 32.19
C THR A 136 -0.48 -18.07 30.76
N ALA A 137 -0.73 -16.77 30.58
CA ALA A 137 -0.60 -16.14 29.27
C ALA A 137 0.82 -16.21 28.69
N ILE A 138 1.84 -16.20 29.56
CA ILE A 138 3.24 -16.34 29.17
C ILE A 138 3.47 -17.74 28.62
N GLU A 139 3.06 -18.79 29.33
CA GLU A 139 3.17 -20.18 28.88
C GLU A 139 2.44 -20.43 27.55
N LEU A 140 1.27 -19.80 27.34
CA LEU A 140 0.57 -19.89 26.06
C LEU A 140 1.36 -19.26 24.90
N PHE A 141 2.01 -18.12 25.13
CA PHE A 141 2.86 -17.51 24.11
C PHE A 141 4.16 -18.28 23.90
N ASP A 142 4.75 -18.82 24.97
CA ASP A 142 5.98 -19.59 24.89
C ASP A 142 5.73 -20.90 24.14
N HIS A 143 4.58 -21.56 24.35
CA HIS A 143 4.13 -22.68 23.52
C HIS A 143 4.05 -22.32 22.03
N LEU A 144 3.46 -21.15 21.69
CA LEU A 144 3.39 -20.71 20.30
C LEU A 144 4.78 -20.42 19.71
N MET A 145 5.70 -19.92 20.52
CA MET A 145 7.08 -19.68 20.10
C MET A 145 7.82 -21.00 19.86
N ASP A 146 7.77 -21.91 20.82
CA ASP A 146 8.52 -23.16 20.79
C ASP A 146 8.04 -24.12 19.69
N GLN A 147 6.73 -24.17 19.42
CA GLN A 147 6.16 -25.09 18.43
C GLN A 147 6.24 -24.56 16.99
N TYR A 148 6.12 -23.25 16.78
CA TYR A 148 5.89 -22.69 15.44
C TYR A 148 7.01 -21.77 14.94
N VAL A 149 7.93 -21.33 15.80
CA VAL A 149 9.01 -20.43 15.40
C VAL A 149 10.32 -21.19 15.31
N GLN A 150 10.77 -21.50 14.09
CA GLN A 150 12.08 -22.09 13.87
C GLN A 150 13.19 -21.02 13.91
N PRO A 151 14.43 -21.36 14.33
CA PRO A 151 15.54 -20.41 14.35
C PRO A 151 15.82 -19.73 13.01
N GLU A 152 15.67 -20.44 11.90
CA GLU A 152 15.83 -19.90 10.54
C GLU A 152 14.78 -18.82 10.24
N ASP A 153 13.52 -19.07 10.63
CA ASP A 153 12.43 -18.11 10.48
C ASP A 153 12.67 -16.84 11.31
N VAL A 154 13.37 -16.94 12.44
CA VAL A 154 13.75 -15.77 13.25
C VAL A 154 14.72 -14.88 12.48
N ALA A 155 15.73 -15.46 11.83
CA ALA A 155 16.72 -14.69 11.06
C ALA A 155 16.07 -13.98 9.86
N ASP A 156 15.19 -14.66 9.13
CA ASP A 156 14.45 -14.09 8.01
C ASP A 156 13.51 -12.97 8.47
N GLN A 157 12.84 -13.15 9.61
CA GLN A 157 11.98 -12.12 10.18
C GLN A 157 12.75 -10.91 10.71
N VAL A 158 13.92 -11.12 11.32
CA VAL A 158 14.81 -10.01 11.69
C VAL A 158 15.22 -9.23 10.44
N THR A 159 15.54 -9.91 9.35
CA THR A 159 15.86 -9.26 8.06
C THR A 159 14.66 -8.48 7.51
N ALA A 160 13.46 -9.06 7.55
CA ALA A 160 12.23 -8.39 7.14
C ALA A 160 11.94 -7.14 7.99
N LEU A 161 12.18 -7.18 9.30
CA LEU A 161 12.02 -6.03 10.19
C LEU A 161 13.02 -4.91 9.87
N HIS A 162 14.29 -5.26 9.58
CA HIS A 162 15.26 -4.27 9.11
C HIS A 162 14.85 -3.64 7.79
N LYS A 163 14.26 -4.41 6.86
CA LYS A 163 13.68 -3.87 5.64
C LYS A 163 12.53 -2.89 5.90
N ILE A 164 11.70 -3.12 6.93
CA ILE A 164 10.66 -2.16 7.35
C ILE A 164 11.27 -0.88 7.91
N LEU A 165 12.42 -0.92 8.60
CA LEU A 165 13.12 0.30 9.02
C LEU A 165 13.57 1.16 7.83
N GLU A 166 13.83 0.53 6.69
CA GLU A 166 14.25 1.16 5.44
C GLU A 166 13.10 1.52 4.50
N GLN A 167 11.86 1.24 4.88
CA GLN A 167 10.69 1.45 4.01
C GLN A 167 10.62 2.89 3.49
N ASP A 168 10.02 3.05 2.31
CA ASP A 168 9.85 4.36 1.70
C ASP A 168 8.77 5.18 2.41
N PHE A 169 8.95 6.51 2.43
CA PHE A 169 7.94 7.43 2.95
C PHE A 169 6.93 7.78 1.85
N ASP A 170 5.63 7.57 2.10
CA ASP A 170 4.55 8.00 1.22
C ASP A 170 4.07 9.43 1.59
N PRO A 171 4.26 10.44 0.72
CA PRO A 171 3.78 11.81 0.96
C PRO A 171 2.26 11.95 1.04
N ASN A 172 1.50 11.00 0.48
CA ASN A 172 0.05 11.04 0.47
C ASN A 172 -0.56 10.63 1.81
N GLU A 173 0.22 9.91 2.64
CA GLU A 173 -0.20 9.53 3.98
C GLU A 173 0.21 10.59 5.02
N GLU A 174 -0.26 10.39 6.26
CA GLU A 174 0.22 11.14 7.41
C GLU A 174 1.61 10.61 7.80
N PRO A 175 2.62 11.46 8.05
CA PRO A 175 3.97 11.00 8.41
C PRO A 175 4.01 10.15 9.68
N GLN A 176 2.99 10.25 10.53
CA GLN A 176 2.75 9.40 11.69
C GLN A 176 2.62 7.92 11.31
N VAL A 177 2.08 7.58 10.14
CA VAL A 177 1.98 6.20 9.66
C VAL A 177 3.38 5.63 9.43
N TYR A 178 4.24 6.35 8.70
CA TYR A 178 5.64 6.00 8.53
C TYR A 178 6.38 5.88 9.87
N TYR A 179 6.25 6.88 10.74
CA TYR A 179 6.92 6.83 12.06
C TYR A 179 6.45 5.67 12.92
N LYS A 180 5.16 5.32 12.86
CA LYS A 180 4.59 4.21 13.60
C LYS A 180 5.18 2.89 13.11
N ALA A 181 5.19 2.65 11.80
CA ALA A 181 5.74 1.42 11.22
C ALA A 181 7.24 1.23 11.56
N VAL A 182 8.05 2.30 11.44
CA VAL A 182 9.47 2.26 11.84
C VAL A 182 9.63 2.03 13.35
N GLN A 183 8.82 2.70 14.18
CA GLN A 183 8.86 2.53 15.64
C GLN A 183 8.43 1.12 16.06
N ASP A 184 7.39 0.57 15.45
CA ASP A 184 6.89 -0.77 15.74
C ASP A 184 7.92 -1.83 15.34
N ALA A 185 8.55 -1.69 14.17
CA ALA A 185 9.64 -2.56 13.74
C ALA A 185 10.84 -2.50 14.70
N ARG A 186 11.28 -1.28 15.09
CA ARG A 186 12.34 -1.10 16.09
C ARG A 186 11.98 -1.77 17.41
N ASN A 187 10.77 -1.54 17.92
CA ASN A 187 10.34 -2.13 19.16
C ASN A 187 10.37 -3.66 19.05
N THR A 188 9.95 -4.24 17.91
CA THR A 188 9.98 -5.71 17.67
C THR A 188 11.40 -6.23 17.70
N LEU A 189 12.34 -5.55 17.04
CA LEU A 189 13.76 -5.88 17.11
C LEU A 189 14.30 -5.85 18.55
N HIS A 190 13.95 -4.84 19.35
CA HIS A 190 14.34 -4.77 20.77
C HIS A 190 13.80 -5.94 21.61
N SER A 191 12.57 -6.41 21.35
CA SER A 191 12.05 -7.61 22.03
C SER A 191 12.76 -8.91 21.61
N LEU A 192 13.48 -8.89 20.48
CA LEU A 192 14.33 -9.98 20.01
C LEU A 192 15.80 -9.80 20.43
N ASN A 193 16.06 -8.91 21.40
CA ASN A 193 17.40 -8.52 21.83
C ASN A 193 18.29 -7.96 20.70
N GLN A 194 17.69 -7.44 19.63
CA GLN A 194 18.40 -6.73 18.56
C GLN A 194 18.41 -5.22 18.87
N THR A 195 19.60 -4.65 18.97
CA THR A 195 19.77 -3.23 19.32
C THR A 195 19.68 -2.34 18.09
N VAL A 196 18.62 -1.52 18.00
CA VAL A 196 18.50 -0.44 17.01
C VAL A 196 18.55 0.91 17.71
N ASP A 197 19.53 1.71 17.37
CA ASP A 197 19.79 3.04 17.92
C ASP A 197 19.00 4.15 17.19
N ASP A 198 18.86 5.29 17.86
CA ASP A 198 18.20 6.46 17.30
C ASP A 198 18.94 7.00 16.07
N GLU A 199 20.27 6.89 16.02
CA GLU A 199 21.09 7.38 14.92
C GLU A 199 20.81 6.61 13.63
N THR A 200 20.64 5.28 13.71
CA THR A 200 20.22 4.47 12.56
C THR A 200 18.84 4.85 12.05
N LEU A 201 17.85 5.04 12.93
CA LEU A 201 16.52 5.48 12.51
C LEU A 201 16.54 6.85 11.82
N ILE A 202 17.29 7.80 12.37
CA ILE A 202 17.45 9.13 11.78
C ILE A 202 18.13 9.03 10.42
N ARG A 203 19.15 8.17 10.27
CA ARG A 203 19.84 7.98 8.99
C ARG A 203 18.90 7.41 7.92
N HIS A 204 18.10 6.40 8.24
CA HIS A 204 17.10 5.86 7.31
C HIS A 204 16.04 6.92 6.97
N GLY A 205 15.50 7.62 7.97
CA GLY A 205 14.54 8.71 7.75
C GLY A 205 15.09 9.84 6.88
N LEU A 206 16.35 10.25 7.08
CA LEU A 206 17.02 11.24 6.23
C LEU A 206 17.27 10.72 4.81
N ASN A 207 17.59 9.44 4.66
CA ASN A 207 17.75 8.81 3.35
C ASN A 207 16.44 8.75 2.58
N GLN A 208 15.30 8.63 3.27
CA GLN A 208 13.99 8.72 2.63
C GLN A 208 13.64 10.18 2.31
N PHE A 209 13.69 11.06 3.30
CA PHE A 209 13.29 12.46 3.15
C PHE A 209 14.14 13.25 2.13
N LYS A 210 15.40 12.86 1.84
CA LYS A 210 16.22 13.53 0.81
C LYS A 210 15.69 13.35 -0.62
N GLU A 211 14.91 12.30 -0.87
CA GLU A 211 14.28 12.08 -2.17
C GLU A 211 13.12 13.06 -2.41
N HIS A 212 12.58 13.62 -1.32
CA HIS A 212 11.50 14.61 -1.33
C HIS A 212 12.06 16.02 -1.47
N ILE A 213 11.80 16.65 -2.62
CA ILE A 213 12.34 17.97 -2.99
C ILE A 213 11.88 19.05 -2.00
N ASP A 214 10.66 18.91 -1.48
CA ASP A 214 10.01 19.83 -0.55
C ASP A 214 10.66 19.86 0.84
N LEU A 215 11.38 18.81 1.21
CA LEU A 215 12.06 18.71 2.51
C LEU A 215 13.54 19.12 2.46
N LYS A 216 14.05 19.61 1.32
CA LYS A 216 15.48 19.94 1.16
C LYS A 216 15.97 21.02 2.12
N LEU A 217 15.15 22.02 2.43
CA LEU A 217 15.50 23.08 3.39
C LEU A 217 15.55 22.52 4.81
N ASP A 218 14.52 21.77 5.20
CA ASP A 218 14.41 21.13 6.51
C ASP A 218 15.56 20.15 6.77
N ILE A 219 16.01 19.43 5.75
CA ILE A 219 17.19 18.57 5.87
C ILE A 219 18.47 19.38 6.14
N LYS A 220 18.62 20.56 5.52
CA LYS A 220 19.76 21.44 5.79
C LYS A 220 19.70 21.99 7.21
N GLU A 221 18.52 22.37 7.68
CA GLU A 221 18.32 22.85 9.07
C GLU A 221 18.59 21.74 10.09
N TRP A 222 18.05 20.54 9.86
CA TRP A 222 18.32 19.36 10.69
C TRP A 222 19.81 19.06 10.79
N LYS A 223 20.56 19.16 9.69
CA LYS A 223 22.00 18.91 9.68
C LYS A 223 22.80 19.87 10.56
N LYS A 224 22.33 21.12 10.71
CA LYS A 224 22.97 22.17 11.56
C LYS A 224 22.77 21.93 13.05
N LEU A 225 21.81 21.09 13.45
CA LEU A 225 21.57 20.78 14.87
C LEU A 225 22.76 20.05 15.49
N ASN A 226 22.96 20.26 16.79
CA ASN A 226 24.00 19.59 17.56
C ASN A 226 23.70 18.09 17.70
N ARG A 227 24.74 17.26 17.88
CA ARG A 227 24.58 15.80 18.01
C ARG A 227 23.61 15.42 19.14
N ALA A 228 23.67 16.10 20.27
CA ALA A 228 22.77 15.88 21.41
C ALA A 228 21.29 16.15 21.10
N GLU A 229 21.00 16.95 20.07
CA GLU A 229 19.64 17.30 19.66
C GLU A 229 19.08 16.37 18.58
N LYS A 230 19.94 15.61 17.89
CA LYS A 230 19.55 14.64 16.86
C LYS A 230 19.01 13.37 17.52
N THR A 231 17.87 13.51 18.18
CA THR A 231 17.10 12.43 18.80
C THR A 231 15.93 12.04 17.91
N TRP A 232 15.49 10.78 17.95
CA TRP A 232 14.35 10.34 17.15
C TRP A 232 13.07 11.10 17.49
N LYS A 233 12.92 11.51 18.76
CA LYS A 233 11.81 12.36 19.21
C LYS A 233 11.81 13.71 18.50
N LYS A 234 12.95 14.43 18.49
CA LYS A 234 13.06 15.72 17.80
C LYS A 234 12.93 15.57 16.28
N PHE A 235 13.42 14.47 15.70
CA PHE A 235 13.31 14.18 14.27
C PHE A 235 11.85 14.14 13.83
N LYS A 236 11.03 13.33 14.51
CA LYS A 236 9.59 13.23 14.23
C LYS A 236 8.91 14.60 14.31
N THR A 237 9.17 15.37 15.37
CA THR A 237 8.57 16.69 15.54
C THR A 237 8.98 17.67 14.44
N HIS A 238 10.28 17.73 14.10
CA HIS A 238 10.82 18.63 13.09
C HIS A 238 10.18 18.38 11.71
N PHE A 239 10.24 17.13 11.23
CA PHE A 239 9.73 16.82 9.90
C PHE A 239 8.21 16.73 9.82
N THR A 240 7.50 16.43 10.92
CA THR A 240 6.01 16.57 10.93
C THR A 240 5.61 18.02 10.68
N LYS A 241 6.31 18.97 11.32
CA LYS A 241 6.06 20.39 11.13
C LYS A 241 6.35 20.80 9.68
N ALA A 242 7.54 20.44 9.17
CA ALA A 242 7.93 20.71 7.78
C ALA A 242 6.90 20.20 6.76
N ILE A 243 6.49 18.93 6.88
CA ILE A 243 5.51 18.30 5.98
C ILE A 243 4.15 19.01 6.09
N SER A 244 3.71 19.38 7.30
CA SER A 244 2.46 20.12 7.49
C SER A 244 2.50 21.52 6.89
N ASP A 245 3.62 22.23 7.05
CA ASP A 245 3.82 23.58 6.52
C ASP A 245 3.89 23.53 4.98
N ASN A 246 4.60 22.56 4.40
CA ASN A 246 4.63 22.32 2.96
C ASN A 246 3.25 21.98 2.38
N LYS A 247 2.43 21.21 3.10
CA LYS A 247 1.04 20.91 2.69
C LYS A 247 0.16 22.18 2.67
N LYS A 248 0.45 23.18 3.51
CA LYS A 248 -0.30 24.45 3.58
C LYS A 248 0.19 25.47 2.54
N ASP A 249 1.47 25.46 2.20
CA ASP A 249 2.04 26.33 1.18
C ASP A 249 1.75 25.84 -0.26
N THR A 250 0.62 26.29 -0.78
CA THR A 250 0.15 26.01 -2.16
C THR A 250 1.12 26.46 -3.26
N GLY A 251 2.01 27.41 -2.99
CA GLY A 251 3.07 27.85 -3.92
C GLY A 251 4.20 26.82 -4.07
N THR A 252 4.59 26.21 -2.96
CA THR A 252 5.67 25.21 -2.88
C THR A 252 5.21 23.93 -3.57
N LEU A 253 3.99 23.44 -3.28
CA LEU A 253 3.39 22.27 -3.95
C LEU A 253 3.28 22.42 -5.48
N LYS A 254 2.94 23.62 -5.99
CA LYS A 254 2.91 23.88 -7.44
C LYS A 254 4.30 23.83 -8.08
N ALA A 255 5.30 24.43 -7.44
CA ALA A 255 6.68 24.39 -7.93
C ALA A 255 7.27 22.96 -7.90
N ILE A 256 6.94 22.18 -6.87
CA ILE A 256 7.41 20.80 -6.71
C ILE A 256 6.67 19.82 -7.62
N GLY A 257 5.36 19.98 -7.83
CA GLY A 257 4.60 19.18 -8.79
C GLY A 257 5.14 19.32 -10.22
N ILE A 258 5.58 20.54 -10.59
CA ILE A 258 6.27 20.79 -11.85
C ILE A 258 7.65 20.10 -11.87
N ALA A 259 8.40 20.12 -10.76
CA ALA A 259 9.72 19.50 -10.68
C ALA A 259 9.68 17.95 -10.76
N ASN A 260 8.69 17.31 -10.12
CA ASN A 260 8.53 15.85 -10.18
C ASN A 260 8.10 15.40 -11.59
N ALA A 261 7.17 16.10 -12.23
CA ALA A 261 6.78 15.83 -13.62
C ALA A 261 7.93 16.07 -14.63
N VAL A 262 8.93 16.88 -14.28
CA VAL A 262 10.15 17.05 -15.08
C VAL A 262 11.11 15.88 -14.86
N ARG A 263 11.37 15.44 -13.63
CA ARG A 263 12.24 14.28 -13.35
C ARG A 263 11.70 12.97 -13.94
N GLU A 264 10.41 12.72 -13.84
CA GLU A 264 9.77 11.54 -14.44
C GLU A 264 10.04 11.49 -15.95
N ARG A 265 9.87 12.65 -16.62
CA ARG A 265 10.18 12.81 -18.05
C ARG A 265 11.66 12.64 -18.36
N GLU A 266 12.56 13.15 -17.53
CA GLU A 266 14.00 12.97 -17.72
C GLU A 266 14.44 11.51 -17.54
N ASN A 267 13.87 10.79 -16.57
CA ASN A 267 14.15 9.37 -16.37
C ASN A 267 13.62 8.53 -17.53
N GLN A 268 12.39 8.76 -17.98
CA GLN A 268 11.84 8.15 -19.19
C GLN A 268 12.70 8.46 -20.42
N HIS A 269 13.22 9.68 -20.55
CA HIS A 269 14.13 10.03 -21.64
C HIS A 269 15.45 9.25 -21.58
N LYS A 270 16.04 9.08 -20.39
CA LYS A 270 17.26 8.28 -20.21
C LYS A 270 17.03 6.81 -20.55
N GLU A 271 15.93 6.22 -20.09
CA GLU A 271 15.55 4.85 -20.42
C GLU A 271 15.33 4.67 -21.93
N ASN A 272 14.60 5.59 -22.55
CA ASN A 272 14.41 5.60 -24.01
C ASN A 272 15.73 5.72 -24.76
N GLN A 273 16.67 6.53 -24.25
CA GLN A 273 17.99 6.69 -24.86
C GLN A 273 18.86 5.44 -24.74
N ILE A 274 18.77 4.71 -23.61
CA ILE A 274 19.45 3.42 -23.41
C ILE A 274 18.87 2.38 -24.38
N VAL A 275 17.54 2.29 -24.49
CA VAL A 275 16.87 1.37 -25.42
C VAL A 275 17.26 1.66 -26.87
N LEU A 276 17.32 2.95 -27.26
CA LEU A 276 17.78 3.36 -28.60
C LEU A 276 19.25 3.00 -28.85
N ALA A 277 20.12 3.19 -27.85
CA ALA A 277 21.53 2.82 -27.97
C ALA A 277 21.68 1.30 -28.13
N GLN A 278 20.96 0.51 -27.34
CA GLN A 278 20.98 -0.96 -27.44
C GLN A 278 20.45 -1.45 -28.79
N ALA A 279 19.32 -0.90 -29.26
CA ALA A 279 18.78 -1.21 -30.57
C ALA A 279 19.76 -0.86 -31.72
N SER A 280 20.55 0.21 -31.56
CA SER A 280 21.57 0.59 -32.55
C SER A 280 22.73 -0.41 -32.60
N VAL A 281 23.16 -0.94 -31.46
CA VAL A 281 24.22 -1.96 -31.37
C VAL A 281 23.73 -3.25 -32.02
N GLU A 282 22.53 -3.72 -31.67
CA GLU A 282 21.93 -4.91 -32.27
C GLU A 282 21.72 -4.78 -33.80
N ALA A 283 21.38 -3.58 -34.28
CA ALA A 283 21.27 -3.31 -35.70
C ALA A 283 22.63 -3.39 -36.41
N ASN A 284 23.69 -2.84 -35.82
CA ASN A 284 25.05 -2.91 -36.36
C ASN A 284 25.58 -4.36 -36.40
N GLU A 285 25.31 -5.16 -35.37
CA GLU A 285 25.66 -6.58 -35.35
C GLU A 285 24.96 -7.37 -36.48
N LYS A 286 23.68 -7.09 -36.74
CA LYS A 286 22.94 -7.69 -37.87
C LYS A 286 23.49 -7.27 -39.22
N ILE A 287 23.92 -6.01 -39.38
CA ILE A 287 24.57 -5.53 -40.61
C ILE A 287 25.87 -6.29 -40.85
N VAL A 288 26.72 -6.42 -39.83
CA VAL A 288 27.98 -7.18 -39.94
C VAL A 288 27.72 -8.65 -40.30
N ALA A 289 26.72 -9.29 -39.69
CA ALA A 289 26.36 -10.67 -40.02
C ALA A 289 25.86 -10.82 -41.47
N LEU A 290 25.08 -9.84 -41.97
CA LEU A 290 24.63 -9.81 -43.36
C LEU A 290 25.81 -9.63 -44.33
N GLU A 291 26.74 -8.71 -44.03
CA GLU A 291 27.96 -8.51 -44.84
C GLU A 291 28.81 -9.78 -44.90
N GLN A 292 28.99 -10.48 -43.77
CA GLN A 292 29.70 -11.76 -43.73
C GLN A 292 28.99 -12.85 -44.56
N SER A 293 27.65 -12.94 -44.47
CA SER A 293 26.87 -13.87 -45.28
C SER A 293 26.97 -13.57 -46.78
N TYR A 294 27.01 -12.29 -47.14
CA TYR A 294 27.14 -11.84 -48.53
C TYR A 294 28.52 -12.16 -49.07
N ALA A 295 29.58 -11.92 -48.29
CA ALA A 295 30.95 -12.29 -48.64
C ALA A 295 31.11 -13.82 -48.80
N ALA A 296 30.49 -14.63 -47.93
CA ALA A 296 30.51 -16.09 -48.03
C ALA A 296 29.75 -16.63 -49.26
N LEU A 297 28.68 -15.95 -49.69
CA LEU A 297 27.96 -16.28 -50.93
C LEU A 297 28.78 -15.89 -52.17
N MET A 298 29.45 -14.74 -52.14
CA MET A 298 30.34 -14.29 -53.23
C MET A 298 31.56 -15.21 -53.41
N ALA A 299 32.09 -15.77 -52.32
CA ALA A 299 33.20 -16.74 -52.37
C ALA A 299 32.82 -18.12 -52.97
N LYS A 300 31.52 -18.43 -53.10
CA LYS A 300 31.01 -19.69 -53.68
C LYS A 300 30.58 -19.58 -55.15
N GLN A 301 30.65 -18.40 -55.76
CA GLN A 301 30.39 -18.25 -57.20
C GLN A 301 31.66 -18.59 -58.01
N PRO A 302 31.62 -19.54 -58.96
CA PRO A 302 32.69 -19.69 -59.94
C PRO A 302 32.77 -18.43 -60.81
N LEU A 303 34.00 -17.96 -61.07
CA LEU A 303 34.28 -16.77 -61.89
C LEU A 303 33.46 -16.79 -63.20
N PRO A 304 32.67 -15.74 -63.48
CA PRO A 304 32.09 -15.57 -64.80
C PRO A 304 33.18 -15.07 -65.76
N THR A 305 33.40 -15.85 -66.82
CA THR A 305 34.03 -15.41 -68.07
C THR A 305 33.39 -14.12 -68.59
N PRO A 306 34.17 -13.18 -69.17
CA PRO A 306 33.66 -11.88 -69.57
C PRO A 306 32.81 -12.01 -70.85
N LEU A 307 31.53 -11.63 -70.75
CA LEU A 307 30.63 -11.52 -71.90
C LEU A 307 30.17 -10.06 -72.07
N LYS A 308 30.84 -9.43 -73.03
CA LYS A 308 30.42 -8.41 -74.01
C LYS A 308 29.24 -7.47 -73.69
N GLU A 309 29.56 -6.19 -73.76
CA GLU A 309 28.69 -5.01 -73.81
C GLU A 309 27.62 -5.10 -74.91
N THR A 310 26.36 -5.43 -74.58
CA THR A 310 25.19 -5.07 -75.42
C THR A 310 23.90 -4.77 -74.65
N VAL A 311 23.90 -4.73 -73.31
CA VAL A 311 22.65 -4.68 -72.50
C VAL A 311 22.27 -3.27 -72.01
N TYR A 312 23.16 -2.28 -72.13
CA TYR A 312 22.93 -0.93 -71.60
C TYR A 312 21.92 -0.08 -72.40
N ASP A 313 21.64 -0.47 -73.64
CA ASP A 313 20.79 0.32 -74.54
C ASP A 313 19.29 0.03 -74.34
N ASP A 314 18.91 -1.23 -74.05
CA ASP A 314 17.50 -1.62 -73.93
C ASP A 314 16.82 -1.06 -72.67
N ARG A 315 17.56 -1.02 -71.53
CA ARG A 315 17.03 -0.49 -70.27
C ARG A 315 16.84 1.03 -70.31
N SER A 316 17.74 1.73 -71.01
CA SER A 316 17.66 3.18 -71.21
C SER A 316 16.50 3.56 -72.12
N ASN A 317 16.20 2.73 -73.13
CA ASN A 317 15.05 2.89 -74.00
C ASN A 317 13.72 2.55 -73.31
N GLN A 318 13.69 1.53 -72.43
CA GLN A 318 12.51 1.23 -71.61
C GLN A 318 12.17 2.35 -70.63
N ILE A 319 13.18 2.99 -70.01
CA ILE A 319 12.96 4.12 -69.10
C ILE A 319 12.36 5.31 -69.86
N LYS A 320 12.84 5.63 -71.07
CA LYS A 320 12.26 6.71 -71.90
C LYS A 320 10.81 6.44 -72.29
N VAL A 321 10.48 5.21 -72.71
CA VAL A 321 9.11 4.81 -73.09
C VAL A 321 8.14 4.89 -71.89
N LEU A 322 8.61 4.55 -70.69
CA LEU A 322 7.79 4.64 -69.47
C LEU A 322 7.56 6.11 -69.04
N THR A 323 8.57 6.98 -69.20
CA THR A 323 8.43 8.41 -68.94
C THR A 323 7.46 9.09 -69.92
N ASP A 324 7.49 8.72 -71.20
CA ASP A 324 6.54 9.25 -72.20
C ASP A 324 5.10 8.77 -71.95
N ARG A 325 4.91 7.55 -71.43
CA ARG A 325 3.60 7.02 -71.04
C ARG A 325 3.01 7.72 -69.82
N LEU A 326 3.84 8.14 -68.86
CA LEU A 326 3.40 8.91 -67.69
C LEU A 326 2.91 10.31 -68.09
N ASN A 327 3.63 10.99 -68.98
CA ASN A 327 3.25 12.31 -69.48
C ASN A 327 1.96 12.28 -70.33
N GLN A 328 1.68 11.18 -71.02
CA GLN A 328 0.41 10.99 -71.76
C GLN A 328 -0.79 10.72 -70.82
N LEU A 329 -0.57 10.09 -69.66
CA LEU A 329 -1.63 9.82 -68.67
C LEU A 329 -2.00 11.05 -67.84
N GLU A 330 -1.06 11.96 -67.59
CA GLU A 330 -1.34 13.24 -66.93
C GLU A 330 -2.17 14.19 -67.80
N ASN A 331 -1.94 14.19 -69.12
CA ASN A 331 -2.72 15.00 -70.07
C ASN A 331 -4.14 14.44 -70.36
N ALA A 332 -4.46 13.21 -69.95
CA ALA A 332 -5.77 12.59 -70.15
C ALA A 332 -6.78 12.75 -68.98
N LYS A 333 -6.37 13.39 -67.87
CA LYS A 333 -7.20 13.54 -66.65
C LYS A 333 -8.03 14.84 -66.56
N GLY A 334 -8.37 15.44 -67.69
CA GLY A 334 -9.22 16.63 -67.76
C GLY A 334 -10.57 16.36 -68.42
N ARG A 335 -11.46 15.56 -67.83
CA ARG A 335 -12.93 15.59 -68.08
C ARG A 335 -13.70 14.61 -67.18
N GLY A 336 -14.62 15.15 -66.36
CA GLY A 336 -15.87 14.47 -66.01
C GLY A 336 -16.01 13.86 -64.61
N GLY A 337 -16.29 14.71 -63.62
CA GLY A 337 -17.46 14.66 -62.72
C GLY A 337 -18.04 13.34 -62.16
N LYS A 338 -18.21 13.37 -60.83
CA LYS A 338 -19.41 13.02 -60.02
C LYS A 338 -19.59 11.58 -59.49
N GLY A 339 -19.89 11.52 -58.18
CA GLY A 339 -20.42 10.36 -57.45
C GLY A 339 -19.31 9.59 -56.73
N GLY A 340 -19.27 9.44 -55.40
CA GLY A 340 -20.36 9.28 -54.46
C GLY A 340 -20.25 7.88 -53.85
N GLY A 341 -20.16 7.81 -52.52
CA GLY A 341 -20.55 6.63 -51.75
C GLY A 341 -19.55 5.47 -51.70
N GLY A 342 -18.92 5.33 -50.54
CA GLY A 342 -19.18 4.23 -49.61
C GLY A 342 -19.14 2.79 -50.14
N GLY A 343 -18.34 1.97 -49.44
CA GLY A 343 -18.79 0.63 -49.08
C GLY A 343 -17.88 -0.51 -49.50
N SER A 344 -17.02 -0.88 -48.56
CA SER A 344 -16.97 -2.21 -47.93
C SER A 344 -16.77 -3.43 -48.83
N LYS A 345 -15.74 -4.20 -48.47
CA LYS A 345 -15.69 -5.66 -48.22
C LYS A 345 -14.21 -6.05 -48.29
N ARG A 346 -13.62 -6.91 -47.45
CA ARG A 346 -14.06 -7.93 -46.50
C ARG A 346 -12.81 -8.37 -45.73
N GLY A 347 -12.99 -8.84 -44.49
CA GLY A 347 -11.95 -9.51 -43.70
C GLY A 347 -12.21 -9.33 -42.20
N ALA A 348 -13.36 -9.75 -41.69
CA ALA A 348 -13.56 -11.11 -41.16
C ALA A 348 -12.91 -11.31 -39.78
N TYR A 349 -13.63 -10.91 -38.72
CA TYR A 349 -13.83 -11.74 -37.53
C TYR A 349 -15.26 -11.54 -37.04
N ARG A 350 -16.13 -12.51 -37.34
CA ARG A 350 -17.37 -12.73 -36.59
C ARG A 350 -17.05 -13.75 -35.50
N ALA A 351 -17.08 -13.30 -34.26
CA ALA A 351 -17.44 -14.08 -33.07
C ALA A 351 -18.39 -13.17 -32.28
N LEU A 352 -19.69 -13.24 -32.54
CA LEU A 352 -20.67 -13.92 -31.67
C LEU A 352 -20.60 -13.45 -30.21
N GLY A 353 -21.54 -12.56 -29.87
CA GLY A 353 -22.21 -12.53 -28.57
C GLY A 353 -21.48 -11.89 -27.40
N SER A 354 -21.62 -10.56 -27.23
CA SER A 354 -21.99 -9.90 -25.96
C SER A 354 -21.62 -8.41 -25.96
N GLY A 355 -22.60 -7.51 -25.79
CA GLY A 355 -22.54 -6.36 -24.86
C GLY A 355 -21.49 -5.24 -24.96
N SER A 356 -20.69 -5.08 -26.00
CA SER A 356 -19.67 -4.01 -26.05
C SER A 356 -20.23 -2.63 -26.44
N PHE A 357 -20.62 -1.85 -25.44
CA PHE A 357 -20.75 -0.40 -25.58
C PHE A 357 -19.38 0.24 -25.88
N PRO A 358 -19.29 1.31 -26.69
CA PRO A 358 -18.04 2.02 -26.94
C PRO A 358 -17.38 2.50 -25.64
N ARG A 359 -16.04 2.42 -25.58
CA ARG A 359 -15.27 2.85 -24.41
C ARG A 359 -15.34 4.37 -24.25
N ASN A 360 -15.46 4.82 -23.00
CA ASN A 360 -15.35 6.23 -22.64
C ASN A 360 -13.95 6.75 -23.01
N ASP A 361 -13.82 8.07 -23.19
CA ASP A 361 -12.52 8.70 -23.31
C ASP A 361 -11.76 8.73 -21.96
N GLU A 362 -10.48 9.14 -22.00
CA GLU A 362 -9.60 9.23 -20.83
C GLU A 362 -10.12 10.18 -19.73
N SER A 363 -11.04 11.10 -20.06
CA SER A 363 -11.70 11.98 -19.09
C SER A 363 -12.95 11.37 -18.44
N GLY A 364 -13.29 10.12 -18.79
CA GLY A 364 -14.50 9.44 -18.33
C GLY A 364 -15.79 9.99 -18.93
N CYS A 365 -15.68 10.83 -19.97
CA CYS A 365 -16.76 11.33 -20.80
C CYS A 365 -17.06 10.32 -21.92
N ARG A 366 -18.33 10.22 -22.28
CA ARG A 366 -18.76 9.30 -23.33
C ARG A 366 -18.54 9.93 -24.70
N THR A 367 -18.05 9.11 -25.62
CA THR A 367 -17.78 9.48 -27.02
C THR A 367 -19.02 9.32 -27.91
N CYS A 368 -20.02 8.55 -27.49
CA CYS A 368 -21.30 8.39 -28.20
C CYS A 368 -22.47 8.26 -27.22
N ARG A 369 -23.67 8.60 -27.69
CA ARG A 369 -24.92 8.43 -26.93
C ARG A 369 -25.18 6.95 -26.67
N ARG A 370 -25.45 6.58 -25.41
CA ARG A 370 -25.76 5.20 -25.01
C ARG A 370 -27.27 4.95 -24.95
N TRP A 371 -28.04 5.98 -24.63
CA TRP A 371 -29.48 5.87 -24.44
C TRP A 371 -30.22 6.85 -25.33
N ASP A 372 -31.31 6.37 -25.92
CA ASP A 372 -32.20 7.16 -26.74
C ASP A 372 -33.24 7.87 -25.86
N ASN A 373 -32.76 8.75 -24.98
CA ASN A 373 -33.59 9.59 -24.11
C ASN A 373 -32.89 10.91 -23.78
N ASP A 374 -33.68 11.85 -23.27
CA ASP A 374 -33.23 13.17 -22.81
C ASP A 374 -33.25 13.28 -21.27
N GLU A 375 -33.11 12.14 -20.58
CA GLU A 375 -33.16 12.10 -19.11
C GLU A 375 -31.93 12.74 -18.49
N TYR A 376 -32.15 13.45 -17.37
CA TYR A 376 -31.11 14.17 -16.64
C TYR A 376 -31.25 13.97 -15.14
N CYS A 377 -30.11 13.87 -14.46
CA CYS A 377 -30.00 13.76 -13.02
C CYS A 377 -28.97 14.76 -12.51
N TRP A 378 -29.30 15.48 -11.43
CA TRP A 378 -28.43 16.50 -10.86
C TRP A 378 -27.04 15.96 -10.48
N THR A 379 -26.95 14.72 -10.01
CA THR A 379 -25.69 14.08 -9.63
C THR A 379 -25.02 13.34 -10.79
N CYS A 380 -25.78 12.75 -11.72
CA CYS A 380 -25.23 11.84 -12.73
C CYS A 380 -25.00 12.49 -14.11
N GLY A 381 -25.64 13.63 -14.39
CA GLY A 381 -25.54 14.32 -15.68
C GLY A 381 -26.49 13.76 -16.74
N PHE A 382 -26.06 13.79 -18.01
CA PHE A 382 -26.83 13.41 -19.19
C PHE A 382 -26.51 11.99 -19.67
N ASP A 383 -27.32 11.48 -20.61
CA ASP A 383 -27.21 10.14 -21.20
C ASP A 383 -27.32 9.04 -20.12
N ILE A 384 -28.47 8.97 -19.44
CA ILE A 384 -28.75 8.02 -18.34
C ILE A 384 -30.17 7.44 -18.42
N LYS A 385 -30.44 6.35 -17.70
CA LYS A 385 -31.76 5.68 -17.67
C LYS A 385 -32.68 6.12 -16.52
N HIS A 386 -32.36 7.22 -15.85
CA HIS A 386 -33.10 7.71 -14.70
C HIS A 386 -33.09 9.23 -14.67
N ASN A 387 -34.00 9.82 -13.92
CA ASN A 387 -34.05 11.26 -13.68
C ASN A 387 -33.62 11.59 -12.25
N SER A 388 -33.50 12.88 -11.95
CA SER A 388 -33.10 13.34 -10.62
C SER A 388 -34.05 12.87 -9.50
N MET A 389 -35.35 12.68 -9.77
CA MET A 389 -36.29 12.11 -8.80
C MET A 389 -36.01 10.64 -8.45
N THR A 390 -35.51 9.85 -9.40
CA THR A 390 -35.35 8.38 -9.31
C THR A 390 -33.89 7.93 -9.21
N CYS A 391 -32.98 8.86 -8.92
CA CYS A 391 -31.56 8.58 -8.85
C CYS A 391 -31.22 7.61 -7.71
N LYS A 392 -30.60 6.47 -8.06
CA LYS A 392 -30.06 5.48 -7.11
C LYS A 392 -28.58 5.69 -6.77
N TYR A 393 -27.92 6.65 -7.43
CA TYR A 393 -26.48 6.89 -7.32
C TYR A 393 -26.16 8.21 -6.59
N ILE A 394 -27.02 8.60 -5.65
CA ILE A 394 -26.85 9.82 -4.86
C ILE A 394 -25.72 9.59 -3.86
N LYS A 395 -24.59 10.28 -4.05
CA LYS A 395 -23.45 10.24 -3.10
C LYS A 395 -23.69 11.14 -1.89
N ASP A 396 -24.40 12.24 -2.08
CA ASP A 396 -24.76 13.19 -1.04
C ASP A 396 -26.24 13.58 -1.18
N HIS A 397 -27.06 13.06 -0.25
CA HIS A 397 -28.49 13.31 -0.24
C HIS A 397 -28.87 14.74 0.11
N ALA A 398 -28.00 15.48 0.82
CA ALA A 398 -28.28 16.86 1.22
C ALA A 398 -28.17 17.84 0.04
N ASN A 399 -27.27 17.55 -0.90
CA ASN A 399 -26.99 18.43 -2.04
C ASN A 399 -27.74 18.04 -3.32
N HIS A 400 -28.22 16.80 -3.43
CA HIS A 400 -28.93 16.32 -4.61
C HIS A 400 -30.29 17.00 -4.83
N LYS A 401 -30.46 17.69 -5.96
CA LYS A 401 -31.72 18.37 -6.33
C LYS A 401 -32.63 17.44 -7.14
N LYS A 402 -33.67 16.91 -6.50
CA LYS A 402 -34.61 15.97 -7.14
C LYS A 402 -35.45 16.61 -8.26
N GLU A 403 -35.67 17.91 -8.21
CA GLU A 403 -36.44 18.67 -9.21
C GLU A 403 -35.63 19.08 -10.45
N ALA A 404 -34.34 18.74 -10.50
CA ALA A 404 -33.50 19.12 -11.63
C ALA A 404 -33.88 18.35 -12.90
N THR A 405 -33.95 19.06 -14.03
CA THR A 405 -34.33 18.54 -15.34
C THR A 405 -33.28 18.87 -16.41
N ALA A 406 -33.38 18.26 -17.59
CA ALA A 406 -32.48 18.53 -18.71
C ALA A 406 -32.56 19.99 -19.21
N THR A 407 -33.68 20.68 -18.95
CA THR A 407 -33.88 22.09 -19.32
C THR A 407 -33.54 23.07 -18.19
N ASN A 408 -33.59 22.63 -16.93
CA ASN A 408 -33.15 23.38 -15.76
C ASN A 408 -32.26 22.50 -14.88
N THR A 409 -30.95 22.57 -15.11
CA THR A 409 -29.98 21.69 -14.45
C THR A 409 -29.77 22.02 -12.96
N MET A 410 -30.27 23.17 -12.48
CA MET A 410 -30.13 23.66 -11.10
C MET A 410 -28.67 23.62 -10.59
N GLY A 411 -27.71 23.92 -11.47
CA GLY A 411 -26.27 23.88 -11.15
C GLY A 411 -25.69 22.47 -10.93
N GLY A 412 -26.38 21.43 -11.41
CA GLY A 412 -25.92 20.04 -11.32
C GLY A 412 -24.88 19.65 -12.36
N SER A 413 -24.60 18.34 -12.44
CA SER A 413 -23.52 17.77 -13.26
C SER A 413 -23.69 18.03 -14.76
N THR A 414 -22.64 18.52 -15.42
CA THR A 414 -22.58 18.72 -16.88
C THR A 414 -22.05 17.50 -17.64
N ARG A 415 -21.89 16.36 -16.96
CA ARG A 415 -21.33 15.13 -17.55
C ARG A 415 -22.18 14.68 -18.75
N ASN A 416 -21.52 14.35 -19.86
CA ASN A 416 -22.12 13.92 -21.14
C ASN A 416 -23.05 14.96 -21.80
N LEU A 417 -23.01 16.25 -21.41
CA LEU A 417 -23.79 17.31 -22.05
C LEU A 417 -23.49 17.44 -23.55
N ASN A 418 -22.23 17.16 -23.94
CA ASN A 418 -21.77 17.15 -25.33
C ASN A 418 -22.49 16.14 -26.24
N LEU A 419 -23.25 15.20 -25.68
CA LEU A 419 -23.97 14.16 -26.44
C LEU A 419 -25.43 14.55 -26.75
N ARG A 420 -25.89 15.73 -26.32
CA ARG A 420 -27.26 16.22 -26.53
C ARG A 420 -27.45 16.96 -27.88
N ALA A 421 -26.60 16.67 -28.86
CA ALA A 421 -26.65 17.31 -30.17
C ALA A 421 -27.82 16.83 -31.03
#